data_AF-A0A975KJ69-F1
#
_entry.id   AF-A0A975KJ69-F1
#
_cell.length_a   1.000
_cell.length_b   1.000
_cell.length_c   1.000
_cell.angle_alpha   90.00
_cell.angle_beta   90.00
_cell.angle_gamma   90.00
#
_symmetry.space_group_name_H-M   'P 1'
#
loop_
_entity.id
_entity.type
_entity.pdbx_description
1 polymer ?
#
loop_
_entity_poly.entity_id
_entity_poly.type
_entity_poly.pdbx_seq_one_letter_code
_entity_poly.pdbx_strand_id
1 'polypeptide(L)'
;MSDNAKVSTAATNSFGTSAHETGINFSTVNPYDYFHSMGIDLQDFSIRILGKRRKNGVAITGVFNICGIYYTVGAEDYEHLLADLLERYRRKHAYHKRCREQKRERNMLSFINRYPDAMVLPAYFS
;
A
#
# COMPACT_ATOMS: atom_id res chain seq x y z
N MET A 1 1.71 -29.75 -44.93
CA MET A 1 2.86 -30.31 -44.21
C MET A 1 3.45 -29.20 -43.36
N SER A 2 3.67 -29.47 -42.08
CA SER A 2 4.42 -28.67 -41.10
C SER A 2 5.85 -28.38 -41.62
N ASP A 3 6.56 -27.34 -41.18
CA ASP A 3 7.26 -27.26 -39.88
C ASP A 3 7.53 -25.77 -39.51
N ASN A 4 7.06 -25.23 -38.38
CA ASN A 4 7.72 -25.18 -37.06
C ASN A 4 9.20 -24.70 -37.05
N ALA A 5 9.39 -23.38 -37.01
CA ALA A 5 10.55 -22.77 -36.37
C ALA A 5 10.07 -21.85 -35.23
N LYS A 6 9.99 -22.42 -34.02
CA LYS A 6 9.86 -21.65 -32.78
C LYS A 6 11.15 -20.87 -32.55
N VAL A 7 11.11 -19.56 -32.81
CA VAL A 7 12.05 -18.62 -32.20
C VAL A 7 11.27 -17.89 -31.11
N SER A 8 11.52 -18.30 -29.86
CA SER A 8 11.01 -17.62 -28.68
C SER A 8 11.63 -16.24 -28.58
N THR A 9 10.95 -15.22 -29.09
CA THR A 9 11.22 -13.84 -28.68
C THR A 9 10.74 -13.70 -27.24
N ALA A 10 11.72 -13.64 -26.32
CA ALA A 10 11.50 -13.32 -24.92
C ALA A 10 10.56 -12.12 -24.84
N ALA A 11 9.41 -12.30 -24.19
CA ALA A 11 8.50 -11.23 -23.88
C ALA A 11 9.27 -10.20 -23.05
N THR A 12 9.67 -9.11 -23.68
CA THR A 12 10.02 -7.87 -23.00
C THR A 12 8.75 -7.39 -22.30
N ASN A 13 8.55 -7.90 -21.09
CA ASN A 13 7.59 -7.39 -20.13
C ASN A 13 8.14 -6.03 -19.66
N SER A 14 8.18 -5.03 -20.55
CA SER A 14 8.32 -3.66 -20.11
C SER A 14 7.03 -3.34 -19.37
N PHE A 15 7.13 -3.22 -18.05
CA PHE A 15 6.11 -2.66 -17.19
C PHE A 15 5.81 -1.24 -17.68
N GLY A 16 4.93 -1.14 -18.67
CA GLY A 16 4.37 0.11 -19.14
C GLY A 16 3.37 0.58 -18.10
N THR A 17 3.77 1.57 -17.30
CA THR A 17 2.86 2.37 -16.50
C THR A 17 1.92 3.12 -17.44
N SER A 18 0.79 2.52 -17.79
CA SER A 18 -0.28 3.23 -18.50
C SER A 18 -1.11 4.00 -17.49
N ALA A 19 -0.71 5.24 -17.20
CA ALA A 19 -1.62 6.22 -16.62
C ALA A 19 -2.66 6.55 -17.69
N HIS A 20 -3.79 5.85 -17.68
CA HIS A 20 -4.94 6.23 -18.50
C HIS A 20 -5.59 7.47 -17.86
N GLU A 21 -5.13 8.64 -18.26
CA GLU A 21 -5.79 9.92 -17.98
C GLU A 21 -7.15 9.97 -18.73
N THR A 22 -8.22 9.54 -18.05
CA THR A 22 -9.56 9.95 -18.49
C THR A 22 -9.83 11.33 -17.91
N GLY A 23 -9.86 12.33 -18.79
CA GLY A 23 -9.90 13.74 -18.47
C GLY A 23 -11.02 14.16 -17.51
N ILE A 24 -10.62 15.08 -16.63
CA ILE A 24 -11.23 16.31 -16.10
C ILE A 24 -10.12 16.83 -15.17
N ASN A 25 -9.71 18.09 -15.28
CA ASN A 25 -8.57 18.67 -14.53
C ASN A 25 -8.60 18.26 -13.05
N PHE A 26 -7.83 17.22 -12.71
CA PHE A 26 -7.61 16.81 -11.33
C PHE A 26 -6.55 17.70 -10.71
N SER A 27 -6.51 17.73 -9.38
CA SER A 27 -5.44 18.36 -8.59
C SER A 27 -4.08 18.16 -9.25
N THR A 28 -3.24 19.19 -9.25
CA THR A 28 -1.87 19.16 -9.79
C THR A 28 -0.97 18.16 -9.05
N VAL A 29 -1.44 17.57 -7.95
CA VAL A 29 -0.68 16.67 -7.11
C VAL A 29 -0.75 15.24 -7.63
N ASN A 30 0.34 14.77 -8.20
CA ASN A 30 0.55 13.36 -8.56
C ASN A 30 0.55 12.46 -7.29
N PRO A 31 -0.20 11.34 -7.24
CA PRO A 31 -0.21 10.46 -6.07
C PRO A 31 1.17 9.94 -5.70
N TYR A 32 2.04 9.66 -6.68
CA TYR A 32 3.40 9.20 -6.41
C TYR A 32 4.17 10.24 -5.59
N ASP A 33 4.19 11.49 -6.03
CA ASP A 33 4.90 12.57 -5.35
C ASP A 33 4.31 12.85 -3.96
N TYR A 34 2.98 12.82 -3.84
CA TYR A 34 2.28 12.99 -2.58
C TYR A 34 2.71 11.96 -1.53
N PHE A 35 2.64 10.67 -1.86
CA PHE A 35 3.00 9.61 -0.92
C PHE A 35 4.50 9.52 -0.69
N HIS A 36 5.32 9.77 -1.73
CA HIS A 36 6.77 9.79 -1.60
C HIS A 36 7.23 10.87 -0.62
N SER A 37 6.62 12.06 -0.64
CA SER A 37 6.92 13.15 0.33
C SER A 37 6.68 12.74 1.79
N MET A 38 5.87 11.70 2.02
CA MET A 38 5.56 11.14 3.33
C MET A 38 6.35 9.86 3.66
N GLY A 39 7.31 9.49 2.81
CA GLY A 39 8.11 8.27 2.95
C GLY A 39 7.32 6.99 2.66
N ILE A 40 6.26 7.08 1.85
CA ILE A 40 5.40 5.95 1.48
C ILE A 40 5.66 5.59 0.02
N ASP A 41 6.01 4.33 -0.21
CA ASP A 41 6.23 3.80 -1.55
C ASP A 41 4.90 3.31 -2.16
N LEU A 42 4.36 4.11 -3.08
CA LEU A 42 3.21 3.74 -3.89
C LEU A 42 3.72 2.98 -5.11
N GLN A 43 3.25 1.74 -5.29
CA GLN A 43 3.67 0.88 -6.40
C GLN A 43 2.79 1.04 -7.63
N ASP A 44 1.49 1.20 -7.41
CA ASP A 44 0.50 1.33 -8.47
C ASP A 44 -0.77 1.99 -7.94
N PHE A 45 -1.54 2.63 -8.82
CA PHE A 45 -2.86 3.15 -8.49
C PHE A 45 -3.79 3.20 -9.71
N SER A 46 -5.08 3.08 -9.45
CA SER A 46 -6.13 3.36 -10.42
C SER A 46 -7.21 4.22 -9.79
N ILE A 47 -7.59 5.31 -10.45
CA ILE A 47 -8.63 6.23 -9.98
C ILE A 47 -9.74 6.27 -11.02
N ARG A 48 -10.98 6.12 -10.55
CA ARG A 48 -12.19 6.12 -11.36
C ARG A 48 -13.13 7.21 -10.89
N ILE A 49 -13.50 8.10 -11.80
CA ILE A 49 -14.58 9.07 -11.60
C ILE A 49 -15.92 8.39 -11.88
N LEU A 50 -16.90 8.65 -11.03
CA LEU A 50 -18.26 8.26 -11.27
C LEU A 50 -18.98 9.38 -12.04
N GLY A 51 -19.57 9.06 -13.18
CA GLY A 51 -20.37 10.02 -13.96
C GLY A 51 -21.58 10.59 -13.20
N LYS A 52 -21.96 9.96 -12.07
CA LYS A 52 -22.95 10.48 -11.12
C LYS A 52 -22.48 10.19 -9.71
N ARG A 53 -22.56 11.20 -8.83
CA ARG A 53 -22.28 11.04 -7.39
C ARG A 53 -23.21 9.99 -6.78
N ARG A 54 -22.66 9.15 -5.89
CA ARG A 54 -23.45 8.19 -5.11
C ARG A 54 -24.28 8.92 -4.04
N LYS A 55 -25.29 8.24 -3.50
CA LYS A 55 -26.15 8.78 -2.42
C LYS A 55 -25.36 9.19 -1.16
N ASN A 56 -24.19 8.60 -0.94
CA ASN A 56 -23.29 8.89 0.18
C ASN A 56 -22.26 9.99 -0.14
N GLY A 57 -22.42 10.74 -1.25
CA GLY A 57 -21.53 11.84 -1.62
C GLY A 57 -20.28 11.43 -2.41
N VAL A 58 -19.94 10.14 -2.47
CA VAL A 58 -18.75 9.65 -3.19
C VAL A 58 -18.88 9.93 -4.70
N ALA A 59 -17.90 10.65 -5.25
CA ALA A 59 -17.79 10.98 -6.66
C ALA A 59 -16.61 10.27 -7.34
N ILE A 60 -15.57 9.96 -6.58
CA ILE A 60 -14.33 9.35 -7.06
C ILE A 60 -14.04 8.11 -6.22
N THR A 61 -13.57 7.05 -6.86
CA THR A 61 -13.06 5.85 -6.19
C THR A 61 -11.66 5.56 -6.67
N GLY A 62 -10.75 5.24 -5.76
CA GLY A 62 -9.38 4.86 -6.08
C GLY A 62 -9.01 3.51 -5.48
N VAL A 63 -8.15 2.79 -6.19
CA VAL A 63 -7.46 1.58 -5.74
C VAL A 63 -5.97 1.88 -5.76
N PHE A 64 -5.28 1.63 -4.65
CA PHE A 64 -3.88 1.98 -4.47
C PHE A 64 -3.11 0.80 -3.92
N ASN A 65 -1.96 0.49 -4.50
CA ASN A 65 -1.05 -0.55 -4.04
C ASN A 65 0.12 0.09 -3.30
N ILE A 66 0.13 -0.06 -1.97
CA ILE A 66 1.24 0.40 -1.13
C ILE A 66 1.92 -0.83 -0.56
N CYS A 67 3.18 -1.06 -0.95
CA CYS A 67 3.99 -2.19 -0.50
C CYS A 67 3.29 -3.56 -0.63
N GLY A 68 2.59 -3.82 -1.74
CA GLY A 68 1.86 -5.08 -1.99
C GLY A 68 0.51 -5.18 -1.28
N ILE A 69 0.05 -4.12 -0.61
CA ILE A 69 -1.27 -4.06 0.03
C ILE A 69 -2.17 -3.15 -0.80
N TYR A 70 -3.28 -3.70 -1.28
CA TYR A 70 -4.31 -2.94 -1.97
C TYR A 70 -5.25 -2.22 -1.00
N TYR A 71 -5.42 -0.92 -1.21
CA TYR A 71 -6.35 -0.05 -0.50
C TYR A 71 -7.41 0.45 -1.47
N THR A 72 -8.67 0.28 -1.11
CA THR A 72 -9.81 0.82 -1.85
C THR A 72 -10.43 1.96 -1.07
N VAL A 73 -10.54 3.11 -1.72
CA VAL A 73 -10.97 4.37 -1.08
C VAL A 73 -11.98 5.05 -1.99
N GLY A 74 -12.97 5.72 -1.39
CA GLY A 74 -13.95 6.51 -2.12
C GLY A 74 -14.13 7.85 -1.43
N ALA A 75 -14.12 8.92 -2.20
CA ALA A 75 -14.24 10.28 -1.70
C ALA A 75 -15.08 11.17 -2.63
N GLU A 76 -15.46 12.33 -2.12
CA GLU A 76 -16.11 13.37 -2.92
C GLU A 76 -15.12 14.05 -3.87
N ASP A 77 -13.90 14.30 -3.39
CA ASP A 77 -12.83 15.00 -4.12
C ASP A 77 -11.52 14.24 -4.03
N TYR A 78 -10.57 14.61 -4.90
CA TYR A 78 -9.28 13.97 -5.02
C TYR A 78 -8.39 14.14 -3.76
N GLU A 79 -8.32 15.33 -3.17
CA GLU A 79 -7.54 15.57 -1.95
C GLU A 79 -8.06 14.71 -0.78
N HIS A 80 -9.38 14.64 -0.63
CA HIS A 80 -10.03 13.80 0.37
C HIS A 80 -9.75 12.30 0.13
N LEU A 81 -9.62 11.88 -1.13
CA LEU A 81 -9.24 10.52 -1.49
C LEU A 81 -7.83 10.16 -0.99
N LEU A 82 -6.85 11.05 -1.23
CA LEU A 82 -5.47 10.84 -0.80
C LEU A 82 -5.33 10.90 0.73
N ALA A 83 -6.06 11.82 1.37
CA ALA A 83 -6.07 11.96 2.83
C ALA A 83 -6.65 10.73 3.53
N ASP A 84 -7.80 10.19 3.09
CA ASP A 84 -8.39 8.96 3.67
C ASP A 84 -7.45 7.76 3.47
N LEU A 85 -6.81 7.65 2.30
CA LEU A 85 -5.81 6.62 2.06
C LEU A 85 -4.63 6.70 3.04
N LEU A 86 -4.07 7.90 3.21
CA LEU A 86 -2.97 8.14 4.13
C LEU A 86 -3.35 7.74 5.56
N GLU A 87 -4.55 8.10 5.99
CA GLU A 87 -5.03 7.78 7.32
C GLU A 87 -5.15 6.26 7.52
N ARG A 88 -5.73 5.54 6.55
CA ARG A 88 -5.84 4.07 6.58
C ARG A 88 -4.48 3.41 6.60
N TYR A 89 -3.52 3.90 5.81
CA TYR A 89 -2.15 3.42 5.83
C TYR A 89 -1.53 3.59 7.22
N ARG A 90 -1.60 4.79 7.80
CA ARG A 90 -1.06 5.08 9.14
C ARG A 90 -1.70 4.22 10.22
N ARG A 91 -3.02 4.05 10.20
CA ARG A 91 -3.73 3.17 11.14
C ARG A 91 -3.23 1.72 11.05
N LYS A 92 -3.10 1.19 9.82
CA LYS A 92 -2.61 -0.18 9.61
C LYS A 92 -1.15 -0.34 10.06
N HIS A 93 -0.29 0.63 9.73
CA HIS A 93 1.11 0.62 10.13
C HIS A 93 1.25 0.67 11.67
N ALA A 94 0.50 1.54 12.34
CA ALA A 94 0.46 1.63 13.80
C ALA A 94 -0.05 0.34 14.46
N TYR A 95 -1.02 -0.33 13.83
CA TYR A 95 -1.49 -1.64 14.28
C TYR A 95 -0.39 -2.70 14.16
N HIS A 96 0.27 -2.81 13.01
CA HIS A 96 1.37 -3.77 12.82
C HIS A 96 2.54 -3.53 13.77
N LYS A 97 2.88 -2.27 14.06
CA LYS A 97 3.91 -1.91 15.04
C LYS A 97 3.55 -2.47 16.43
N ARG A 98 2.32 -2.20 16.90
CA ARG A 98 1.82 -2.71 18.17
C ARG A 98 1.82 -4.24 18.24
N CYS A 99 1.41 -4.93 17.18
CA CYS A 99 1.45 -6.39 17.14
C CYS A 99 2.88 -6.95 17.22
N ARG A 100 3.86 -6.28 16.61
CA ARG A 100 5.27 -6.68 16.71
C ARG A 100 5.80 -6.49 18.13
N GLU A 101 5.49 -5.37 18.77
CA GLU A 101 5.84 -5.09 20.18
C GLU A 101 5.26 -6.16 21.11
N GLN A 102 3.95 -6.43 21.01
CA GLN A 102 3.31 -7.49 21.81
C GLN A 102 3.90 -8.88 21.56
N LYS A 103 4.32 -9.18 20.31
CA LYS A 103 5.01 -10.45 20.01
C LYS A 103 6.38 -10.50 20.68
N ARG A 104 7.14 -9.40 20.68
CA ARG A 104 8.45 -9.32 21.36
C ARG A 104 8.30 -9.52 22.87
N GLU A 105 7.34 -8.84 23.49
CA GLU A 105 7.05 -8.99 24.93
C GLU A 105 6.70 -10.43 25.29
N ARG A 106 5.80 -11.08 24.52
CA ARG A 106 5.46 -12.49 24.73
C ARG A 106 6.66 -13.41 24.58
N ASN A 107 7.51 -13.17 23.58
CA ASN A 107 8.73 -13.96 23.38
C ASN A 107 9.72 -13.78 24.53
N MET A 108 9.88 -12.56 25.04
CA MET A 108 10.74 -12.25 26.18
C MET A 108 10.24 -12.94 27.45
N LEU A 109 8.95 -12.81 27.78
CA LEU A 109 8.34 -13.50 28.93
C LEU A 109 8.46 -15.02 28.81
N SER A 110 8.22 -15.57 27.61
CA SER A 110 8.40 -17.00 27.37
C SER A 110 9.84 -17.45 27.54
N PHE A 111 10.83 -16.62 27.20
CA PHE A 111 12.24 -16.91 27.38
C PHE A 111 12.61 -16.93 28.86
N ILE A 112 12.24 -15.89 29.61
CA ILE A 112 12.48 -15.77 31.06
C ILE A 112 11.87 -16.97 31.81
N ASN A 113 10.63 -17.34 31.48
CA ASN A 113 9.97 -18.49 32.11
C ASN A 113 10.66 -19.82 31.83
N ARG A 114 11.33 -19.96 30.67
CA ARG A 114 12.04 -21.19 30.30
C ARG A 114 13.42 -21.25 30.93
N TYR A 115 14.07 -20.10 31.13
CA TYR A 115 15.44 -19.99 31.64
C TYR A 115 15.50 -18.92 32.73
N PRO A 116 15.06 -19.22 33.97
CA PRO A 116 14.97 -18.24 35.05
C PRO A 116 16.33 -17.69 35.48
N ASP A 117 17.40 -18.47 35.32
CA ASP A 117 18.76 -18.10 35.73
C ASP A 117 19.55 -17.36 34.63
N ALA A 118 18.98 -17.22 33.43
CA ALA A 118 19.66 -16.54 32.33
C ALA A 118 19.61 -15.01 32.53
N MET A 119 20.76 -14.36 32.52
CA MET A 119 20.79 -12.89 32.46
C MET A 119 20.26 -12.40 31.11
N VAL A 120 19.07 -11.80 31.14
CA VAL A 120 18.47 -11.16 29.97
C VAL A 120 19.03 -9.74 29.81
N LEU A 121 19.88 -9.55 28.79
CA LEU A 121 20.36 -8.21 28.41
C LEU A 121 19.33 -7.52 27.51
N PRO A 122 18.97 -6.25 27.75
CA PRO A 122 17.96 -5.51 26.96
C PRO A 122 18.21 -5.50 25.45
N ALA A 123 19.47 -5.58 25.04
CA ALA A 123 19.89 -5.58 23.63
C ALA A 123 19.36 -6.78 22.81
N TYR A 124 19.04 -7.92 23.45
CA TYR A 124 18.53 -9.11 22.74
C TYR A 124 17.09 -8.98 22.24
N PHE A 125 16.35 -7.97 22.74
CA PHE A 125 14.92 -7.78 22.45
C PHE A 125 14.61 -6.43 21.79
N SER A 126 15.67 -5.66 21.47
CA SER A 126 15.63 -4.35 20.79
C SER A 126 15.29 -4.45 19.31
#